data_AF-A0A0A2TGL7-F1
#
_entry.id   AF-A0A0A2TGL7-F1
#
_cell.length_a   1.000
_cell.length_b   1.000
_cell.length_c   1.000
_cell.angle_alpha   90.00
_cell.angle_beta   90.00
_cell.angle_gamma   90.00
#
_symmetry.space_group_name_H-M   'P 1'
#
loop_
_entity.id
_entity.type
_entity.pdbx_description
1 polymer ?
#
loop_
_entity_poly.entity_id
_entity_poly.type
_entity_poly.pdbx_seq_one_letter_code
_entity_poly.pdbx_strand_id
1 'polypeptide(L)'
;MKSKWIASIAFISLILNVVLFIFIFKEEENIRPDTPIEMASLMMEAAGDDDQYKSIKGLLHQRYREVISEEKLQQITQMHTGGAEFFSYAVVNFKGENGGDDVLLLKLTDELDDGKIKIQHIKIVPDEMERVLID
;
A
#
# COMPACT_ATOMS: atom_id res chain seq x y z
N MET A 1 50.72 -29.60 -8.84
CA MET A 1 50.44 -28.16 -9.06
C MET A 1 49.07 -27.92 -9.70
N LYS A 2 48.68 -28.65 -10.75
CA LYS A 2 47.40 -28.46 -11.49
C LYS A 2 46.11 -28.64 -10.67
N SER A 3 46.06 -29.57 -9.69
CA SER A 3 44.84 -29.80 -8.89
C SER A 3 44.51 -28.65 -7.91
N LYS A 4 45.52 -27.94 -7.42
CA LYS A 4 45.33 -26.78 -6.53
C LYS A 4 44.63 -25.64 -7.27
N TRP A 5 44.97 -25.41 -8.54
CA TRP A 5 44.33 -24.40 -9.38
C TRP A 5 42.87 -24.72 -9.69
N ILE A 6 42.54 -26.00 -9.95
CA ILE A 6 41.16 -26.42 -10.21
C ILE A 6 40.29 -26.24 -8.96
N ALA A 7 40.80 -26.60 -7.79
CA ALA A 7 40.11 -26.39 -6.53
C ALA A 7 39.87 -24.90 -6.23
N SER A 8 40.86 -24.03 -6.49
CA SER A 8 40.71 -22.59 -6.34
C SER A 8 39.66 -21.99 -7.27
N ILE A 9 39.62 -22.41 -8.55
CA ILE A 9 38.62 -21.93 -9.51
C ILE A 9 37.21 -22.37 -9.10
N ALA A 10 37.04 -23.62 -8.66
CA ALA A 10 35.76 -24.13 -8.19
C ALA A 10 35.26 -23.37 -6.95
N PHE A 11 36.16 -23.06 -6.02
CA PHE A 11 35.82 -22.29 -4.81
C PHE A 11 35.43 -20.84 -5.13
N ILE A 12 36.14 -20.19 -6.04
CA ILE A 12 35.81 -18.83 -6.50
C ILE A 12 34.44 -18.82 -7.20
N SER A 13 34.15 -19.81 -8.04
CA SER A 13 32.85 -19.94 -8.72
C SER A 13 31.70 -20.13 -7.72
N LEU A 14 31.91 -20.93 -6.67
CA LEU A 14 30.92 -21.12 -5.60
C LEU A 14 30.64 -19.81 -4.86
N ILE A 15 31.70 -19.07 -4.48
CA ILE A 15 31.56 -17.78 -3.80
C ILE A 15 30.82 -16.79 -4.71
N LEU A 16 31.18 -16.71 -6.00
CA LEU A 16 30.54 -15.80 -6.93
C LEU A 16 29.03 -16.07 -7.07
N ASN A 17 28.63 -17.35 -7.14
CA ASN A 17 27.22 -17.72 -7.20
C ASN A 17 26.47 -17.38 -5.91
N VAL A 18 27.08 -17.56 -4.74
CA VAL A 18 26.49 -17.17 -3.45
C VAL A 18 26.32 -15.65 -3.37
N VAL A 19 27.32 -14.89 -3.81
CA VAL A 19 27.25 -13.42 -3.85
C VAL A 19 26.13 -12.96 -4.79
N LEU A 20 26.04 -13.52 -6.00
CA LEU A 20 24.96 -13.22 -6.95
C LEU A 20 23.58 -13.56 -6.39
N PHE A 21 23.45 -14.70 -5.70
CA PHE A 21 22.20 -15.10 -5.05
C PHE A 21 21.79 -14.12 -3.95
N ILE A 22 22.75 -13.61 -3.16
CA ILE A 22 22.49 -12.59 -2.15
C ILE A 22 22.05 -11.27 -2.80
N PHE A 23 22.64 -10.85 -3.92
CA PHE A 23 22.22 -9.63 -4.62
C PHE A 23 20.79 -9.74 -5.18
N ILE A 24 20.40 -10.89 -5.70
CA ILE A 24 19.04 -11.12 -6.23
C ILE A 24 18.00 -11.13 -5.09
N PHE A 25 18.34 -11.63 -3.90
CA PHE A 25 17.40 -11.73 -2.78
C PHE A 25 17.26 -10.44 -1.94
N LYS A 26 18.07 -9.40 -2.19
CA LYS A 26 18.14 -8.22 -1.31
C LYS A 26 17.33 -7.02 -1.79
N GLU A 27 16.55 -7.18 -2.84
CA GLU A 27 15.75 -6.11 -3.43
C GLU A 27 14.26 -6.35 -3.18
N GLU A 28 13.88 -6.39 -1.90
CA GLU A 28 12.52 -5.97 -1.54
C GLU A 28 12.57 -4.44 -1.47
N GLU A 29 12.18 -3.81 -2.58
CA GLU A 29 12.02 -2.37 -2.66
C GLU A 29 11.00 -1.96 -1.59
N ASN A 30 11.47 -1.27 -0.55
CA ASN A 30 10.64 -0.85 0.57
C ASN A 30 9.83 0.36 0.09
N ILE A 31 8.73 0.09 -0.59
CA ILE A 31 7.81 1.11 -1.10
C ILE A 31 7.26 1.88 0.11
N ARG A 32 7.73 3.11 0.29
CA ARG A 32 7.29 4.03 1.35
C ARG A 32 6.63 5.23 0.70
N PRO A 33 5.30 5.22 0.54
CA PRO A 33 4.60 6.42 0.12
C PRO A 33 4.69 7.46 1.22
N ASP A 34 5.10 8.68 0.86
CA ASP A 34 5.17 9.82 1.77
C ASP A 34 3.83 10.57 1.81
N THR A 35 2.94 10.33 0.83
CA THR A 35 1.59 10.92 0.78
C THR A 35 0.47 9.88 0.54
N PRO A 36 -0.78 10.17 0.97
CA PRO A 36 -1.94 9.30 0.68
C PRO A 36 -2.19 9.09 -0.82
N ILE A 37 -1.84 10.07 -1.65
CA ILE A 37 -2.02 10.02 -3.10
C ILE A 37 -0.99 9.09 -3.73
N GLU A 38 0.27 9.16 -3.30
CA GLU A 38 1.31 8.21 -3.71
C GLU A 38 0.93 6.79 -3.34
N MET A 39 0.41 6.57 -2.13
CA MET A 39 -0.09 5.27 -1.69
C MET A 39 -1.21 4.74 -2.62
N ALA A 40 -2.15 5.60 -3.00
CA ALA A 40 -3.23 5.22 -3.92
C ALA A 40 -2.72 4.94 -5.34
N SER A 41 -1.72 5.69 -5.81
CA SER A 41 -1.06 5.47 -7.09
C SER A 41 -0.32 4.13 -7.13
N LEU A 42 0.38 3.76 -6.05
CA LEU A 42 1.07 2.48 -5.94
C LEU A 42 0.11 1.30 -5.93
N MET A 43 -1.04 1.45 -5.26
CA MET A 43 -2.11 0.44 -5.35
C MET A 43 -2.63 0.24 -6.78
N MET A 44 -2.64 1.31 -7.60
CA MET A 44 -3.04 1.24 -9.00
C MET A 44 -1.96 0.70 -9.93
N GLU A 45 -0.69 1.00 -9.67
CA GLU A 45 0.41 0.42 -10.44
C GLU A 45 0.50 -1.09 -10.23
N ALA A 46 0.25 -1.52 -8.99
CA ALA A 46 0.09 -2.93 -8.65
C ALA A 46 -1.21 -3.55 -9.21
N ALA A 47 -2.17 -2.73 -9.66
CA ALA A 47 -3.42 -3.15 -10.28
C ALA A 47 -3.19 -3.55 -11.75
N GLY A 48 -2.75 -4.79 -11.98
CA GLY A 48 -2.48 -5.32 -13.32
C GLY A 48 -1.25 -6.24 -13.43
N ASP A 49 -0.54 -6.44 -12.33
CA ASP A 49 0.63 -7.31 -12.23
C ASP A 49 0.42 -8.38 -11.13
N ASP A 50 0.44 -9.66 -11.53
CA ASP A 50 0.16 -10.81 -10.65
C ASP A 50 1.19 -10.94 -9.50
N ASP A 51 2.42 -10.43 -9.68
CA ASP A 51 3.47 -10.52 -8.65
C ASP A 51 3.34 -9.45 -7.55
N GLN A 52 2.49 -8.43 -7.74
CA GLN A 52 2.38 -7.29 -6.83
C GLN A 52 1.34 -7.45 -5.70
N TYR A 53 0.63 -8.57 -5.61
CA TYR A 53 -0.23 -8.89 -4.46
C TYR A 53 0.52 -8.78 -3.12
N LYS A 54 1.75 -9.31 -3.06
CA LYS A 54 2.59 -9.25 -1.85
C LYS A 54 2.95 -7.81 -1.50
N SER A 55 3.14 -6.98 -2.50
CA SER A 55 3.43 -5.55 -2.36
C SER A 55 2.25 -4.82 -1.72
N ILE A 56 1.05 -4.92 -2.30
CA ILE A 56 -0.17 -4.27 -1.75
C ILE A 56 -0.48 -4.77 -0.34
N LYS A 57 -0.40 -6.09 -0.12
CA LYS A 57 -0.65 -6.66 1.22
C LYS A 57 0.35 -6.14 2.26
N GLY A 58 1.60 -5.88 1.87
CA GLY A 58 2.60 -5.23 2.71
C GLY A 58 2.22 -3.81 3.13
N LEU A 59 1.52 -3.08 2.28
CA LEU A 59 1.09 -1.70 2.55
C LEU A 59 -0.14 -1.61 3.49
N LEU A 60 -0.90 -2.70 3.64
CA LEU A 60 -2.03 -2.74 4.57
C LEU A 60 -1.55 -2.76 6.03
N HIS A 61 -2.25 -2.02 6.90
CA HIS A 61 -2.07 -2.14 8.34
C HIS A 61 -2.34 -3.59 8.79
N GLN A 62 -1.59 -4.08 9.77
CA GLN A 62 -1.56 -5.51 10.16
C GLN A 62 -2.96 -6.12 10.34
N ARG A 63 -3.85 -5.39 11.02
CA ARG A 63 -5.24 -5.81 11.26
C ARG A 63 -6.02 -6.11 9.98
N TYR A 64 -5.76 -5.40 8.89
CA TYR A 64 -6.46 -5.58 7.61
C TYR A 64 -5.77 -6.59 6.69
N ARG A 65 -4.49 -6.96 6.94
CA ARG A 65 -3.78 -7.98 6.16
C ARG A 65 -4.42 -9.37 6.26
N GLU A 66 -5.07 -9.65 7.38
CA GLU A 66 -5.71 -10.94 7.66
C GLU A 66 -7.19 -10.95 7.28
N VAL A 67 -7.81 -9.77 7.21
CA VAL A 67 -9.26 -9.60 6.94
C VAL A 67 -9.54 -9.50 5.44
N ILE A 68 -8.67 -8.84 4.68
CA ILE A 68 -8.86 -8.69 3.24
C ILE A 68 -8.36 -9.97 2.55
N SER A 69 -9.29 -10.70 1.92
CA SER A 69 -8.95 -11.90 1.17
C SER A 69 -8.15 -11.57 -0.09
N GLU A 70 -7.35 -12.55 -0.52
CA GLU A 70 -6.58 -12.46 -1.77
C GLU A 70 -7.47 -12.23 -2.98
N GLU A 71 -8.60 -12.94 -3.05
CA GLU A 71 -9.62 -12.76 -4.09
C GLU A 71 -10.13 -11.30 -4.13
N LYS A 72 -10.33 -10.67 -2.97
CA LYS A 72 -10.83 -9.29 -2.91
C LYS A 72 -9.76 -8.29 -3.33
N LEU A 73 -8.49 -8.54 -3.02
CA LEU A 73 -7.37 -7.75 -3.53
C LEU A 73 -7.19 -7.93 -5.04
N GLN A 74 -7.37 -9.15 -5.57
CA GLN A 74 -7.38 -9.40 -7.01
C GLN A 74 -8.51 -8.66 -7.71
N GLN A 75 -9.71 -8.64 -7.13
CA GLN A 75 -10.82 -7.86 -7.69
C GLN A 75 -10.50 -6.35 -7.73
N ILE A 76 -9.87 -5.80 -6.68
CA ILE A 76 -9.45 -4.39 -6.65
C ILE A 76 -8.40 -4.11 -7.73
N THR A 77 -7.42 -5.00 -7.88
CA THR A 77 -6.33 -4.86 -8.87
C THR A 77 -6.78 -5.08 -10.31
N GLN A 78 -7.91 -5.73 -10.53
CA GLN A 78 -8.51 -5.88 -11.86
C GLN A 78 -9.45 -4.73 -12.24
N MET A 79 -9.73 -3.79 -11.33
CA MET A 79 -10.52 -2.60 -11.67
C MET A 79 -9.68 -1.70 -12.58
N HIS A 80 -10.08 -1.59 -13.85
CA HIS A 80 -9.42 -0.73 -14.83
C HIS A 80 -9.36 0.71 -14.32
N THR A 81 -8.14 1.25 -14.22
CA THR A 81 -7.81 2.53 -13.58
C THR A 81 -7.89 3.74 -14.52
N GLY A 82 -8.26 3.52 -15.78
CA GLY A 82 -8.35 4.57 -16.80
C GLY A 82 -9.33 5.66 -16.39
N GLY A 83 -8.82 6.85 -16.06
CA GLY A 83 -9.61 8.01 -15.64
C GLY A 83 -9.99 8.02 -14.16
N ALA A 84 -9.29 7.27 -13.31
CA ALA A 84 -9.51 7.34 -11.87
C ALA A 84 -9.08 8.69 -11.29
N GLU A 85 -9.91 9.23 -10.41
CA GLU A 85 -9.61 10.42 -9.61
C GLU A 85 -9.30 9.97 -8.18
N PHE A 86 -8.18 10.45 -7.66
CA PHE A 86 -7.77 10.17 -6.28
C PHE A 86 -8.24 11.29 -5.37
N PHE A 87 -8.76 10.91 -4.20
CA PHE A 87 -9.21 11.85 -3.19
C PHE A 87 -8.71 11.42 -1.83
N SER A 88 -8.16 12.37 -1.08
CA SER A 88 -7.84 12.19 0.33
C SER A 88 -9.09 12.43 1.17
N TYR A 89 -9.36 11.51 2.10
CA TYR A 89 -10.45 11.64 3.05
C TYR A 89 -9.94 11.62 4.49
N ALA A 90 -10.49 12.49 5.33
CA ALA A 90 -10.36 12.39 6.77
C ALA A 90 -11.69 11.91 7.37
N VAL A 91 -11.62 10.91 8.24
CA VAL A 91 -12.75 10.47 9.06
C VAL A 91 -12.63 11.18 10.41
N VAL A 92 -13.70 11.86 10.82
CA VAL A 92 -13.78 12.50 12.13
C VAL A 92 -14.97 11.93 12.88
N ASN A 93 -14.68 11.30 14.02
CA ASN A 93 -15.70 10.79 14.93
C ASN A 93 -15.89 11.79 16.07
N PHE A 94 -17.13 12.20 16.31
CA PHE A 94 -17.51 13.03 17.44
C PHE A 94 -18.49 12.27 18.32
N LYS A 95 -18.34 12.40 19.64
CA LYS A 95 -19.40 11.99 20.57
C LYS A 95 -20.52 13.01 20.54
N GLY A 96 -21.66 12.61 19.99
CA GLY A 96 -22.88 13.40 19.98
C GLY A 96 -23.43 13.60 21.39
N GLU A 97 -24.18 14.68 21.59
CA GLU A 97 -24.72 15.09 22.89
C GLU A 97 -25.70 14.05 23.49
N ASN A 98 -26.24 13.16 22.66
CA ASN A 98 -27.14 12.07 23.06
C ASN A 98 -26.41 10.73 23.32
N GLY A 99 -25.08 10.71 23.28
CA GLY A 99 -24.28 9.50 23.47
C GLY A 99 -24.18 8.60 22.24
N GLY A 100 -24.67 9.04 21.07
CA GLY A 100 -24.34 8.45 19.76
C GLY A 100 -22.99 8.99 19.26
N ASP A 101 -22.30 8.22 18.44
CA ASP A 101 -21.08 8.67 17.76
C ASP A 101 -21.50 9.20 16.38
N ASP A 102 -21.25 10.48 16.09
CA ASP A 102 -21.50 11.07 14.77
C ASP A 102 -20.22 11.03 13.95
N VAL A 103 -20.32 10.51 12.73
CA VAL A 103 -19.15 10.26 11.89
C VAL A 103 -19.19 11.14 10.65
N LEU A 104 -18.17 11.98 10.50
CA LEU A 104 -18.01 12.83 9.34
C LEU A 104 -16.90 12.32 8.42
N LEU A 105 -17.21 12.27 7.13
CA LEU A 105 -16.24 12.04 6.07
C LEU A 105 -15.94 13.38 5.39
N LEU A 106 -14.70 13.84 5.53
CA LEU A 106 -14.21 15.10 4.94
C LEU A 106 -13.39 14.78 3.70
N LYS A 107 -13.86 15.21 2.53
CA LYS A 107 -13.07 15.20 1.29
C LYS A 107 -12.09 16.38 1.33
N LEU A 108 -10.80 16.10 1.20
CA LEU A 108 -9.74 17.10 1.26
C LEU A 108 -9.28 17.49 -0.16
N THR A 109 -8.74 18.70 -0.30
CA THR A 109 -7.94 19.07 -1.47
C THR A 109 -6.57 18.40 -1.41
N ASP A 110 -5.94 18.31 -2.57
CA ASP A 110 -4.48 18.16 -2.61
C ASP A 110 -3.83 19.41 -2.00
N GLU A 111 -2.53 19.32 -1.73
CA GLU A 111 -1.77 20.48 -1.27
C GLU A 111 -1.84 21.60 -2.32
N LEU A 112 -2.36 22.75 -1.92
CA LEU A 112 -2.49 23.92 -2.78
C LEU A 112 -1.15 24.67 -2.87
N ASP A 113 -1.04 25.62 -3.80
CA ASP A 113 0.17 26.45 -3.99
C ASP A 113 0.63 27.21 -2.73
N ASP A 114 -0.27 27.40 -1.76
CA ASP A 114 0.03 28.01 -0.45
C ASP A 114 0.45 27.00 0.64
N GLY A 115 0.67 25.74 0.27
CA GLY A 115 1.06 24.64 1.15
C GLY A 115 -0.05 24.15 2.08
N LYS A 116 -1.32 24.55 1.82
CA LYS A 116 -2.44 24.22 2.71
C LYS A 116 -3.35 23.17 2.11
N ILE A 117 -3.84 22.31 2.98
CA ILE A 117 -4.92 21.37 2.70
C ILE A 117 -6.24 22.00 3.15
N LYS A 118 -7.27 21.95 2.30
CA LYS A 118 -8.61 22.50 2.58
C LYS A 118 -9.68 21.42 2.46
N ILE A 119 -10.82 21.65 3.08
CA ILE A 119 -11.99 20.77 2.97
C ILE A 119 -12.77 21.15 1.71
N GLN A 120 -12.94 20.21 0.78
CA GLN A 120 -13.79 20.36 -0.40
C GLN A 120 -15.25 20.02 -0.10
N HIS A 121 -15.49 18.96 0.67
CA HIS A 121 -16.84 18.46 0.93
C HIS A 121 -16.90 17.77 2.30
N ILE A 122 -18.05 17.89 2.96
CA ILE A 122 -18.39 17.20 4.21
C ILE A 122 -19.59 16.30 3.93
N LYS A 123 -19.48 15.02 4.29
CA LYS A 123 -20.61 14.09 4.33
C LYS A 123 -20.77 13.52 5.73
N ILE A 124 -22.01 13.50 6.21
CA ILE A 124 -22.39 12.71 7.38
C ILE A 124 -22.49 11.25 6.92
N VAL A 125 -21.78 10.37 7.60
CA VAL A 125 -21.82 8.93 7.33
C VAL A 125 -23.11 8.38 7.93
N PRO A 126 -23.92 7.62 7.19
CA PRO A 126 -25.08 6.93 7.75
C PRO A 126 -24.65 5.86 8.76
N ASP A 127 -25.43 5.67 9.83
CA ASP A 127 -25.19 4.72 10.93
C ASP A 127 -24.81 3.30 10.45
N GLU A 128 -25.37 2.87 9.31
CA GLU A 128 -25.12 1.57 8.69
C GLU A 128 -23.66 1.38 8.24
N MET A 129 -22.96 2.48 7.90
CA MET A 129 -21.58 2.48 7.39
C MET A 129 -20.53 2.83 8.45
N GLU A 130 -20.93 3.31 9.62
CA GLU A 130 -19.99 3.71 10.68
C GLU A 130 -19.08 2.56 11.14
N ARG A 131 -19.65 1.34 11.22
CA ARG A 131 -18.92 0.12 11.61
C ARG A 131 -17.81 -0.27 10.63
N VAL A 132 -17.84 0.24 9.39
CA VAL A 132 -16.79 -0.06 8.39
C VAL A 132 -15.66 0.96 8.47
N LEU A 133 -15.92 2.16 8.98
CA LEU A 133 -14.96 3.27 8.99
C LEU A 133 -14.24 3.45 10.34
N ILE A 134 -14.80 2.93 11.44
CA ILE A 134 -14.31 3.20 12.80
C ILE A 134 -13.85 1.93 13.54
N ASP A 135 -14.36 0.76 13.17
CA ASP A 135 -13.89 -0.51 13.72
C ASP A 135 -12.61 -1.04 13.06
#